data_AF-A0A2T6E330-F1
#
_entry.id   AF-A0A2T6E330-F1
#
_cell.length_a   1.000
_cell.length_b   1.000
_cell.length_c   1.000
_cell.angle_alpha   90.00
_cell.angle_beta   90.00
_cell.angle_gamma   90.00
#
_symmetry.space_group_name_H-M   'P 1'
#
loop_
_entity.id
_entity.type
_entity.pdbx_description
1 polymer ?
#
loop_
_entity_poly.entity_id
_entity_poly.type
_entity_poly.pdbx_seq_one_letter_code
_entity_poly.pdbx_strand_id
1 'polypeptide(L)'
;MNILLLSAYHSASHRYWCDGMMAAFPEHNWTLRSQPARHFSWRIEASGWLWALSDDAAFQQHYDLIIATSLTQVVTLKAQCPALRDVPLWLYFHENQFAHPLSNQQQAAHQTAWQFKSLENAFCADWVSFNTRFNRDTFFNGARKLLKKLPEPLPGDPLMKLEQQSAVLPVPLTDRFLPLRAQPKDPALIVWNHRWEWDKQPQRLLNTLLALAREGVEFRLAMLGSGGGRGEAFAKERAALGERIVHWGEASAADYEDWLGRAGIGVSTALHDFQGLAMLELAQAGATCIVPKRQAYPECLPEAVFYNGQADDASADTAELVAKLRDCLGRSFTPQPIPPSWARLKADYRRVMERLTQG
;
A
#
# COMPACT_ATOMS: atom_id res chain seq x y z
N MET A 1 -27.30 5.98 -2.14
CA MET A 1 -26.98 4.76 -2.89
C MET A 1 -26.79 3.61 -1.91
N ASN A 2 -27.23 2.42 -2.28
CA ASN A 2 -26.87 1.15 -1.63
C ASN A 2 -25.58 0.64 -2.30
N ILE A 3 -24.49 0.54 -1.55
CA ILE A 3 -23.17 0.18 -2.07
C ILE A 3 -22.67 -1.09 -1.40
N LEU A 4 -22.32 -2.10 -2.21
CA LEU A 4 -21.62 -3.29 -1.75
C LEU A 4 -20.11 -3.05 -1.85
N LEU A 5 -19.44 -2.99 -0.69
CA LEU A 5 -17.99 -2.82 -0.59
C LEU A 5 -17.33 -4.16 -0.30
N LEU A 6 -16.45 -4.61 -1.19
CA LEU A 6 -15.81 -5.92 -1.14
C LEU A 6 -14.30 -5.80 -0.93
N SER A 7 -13.80 -6.45 0.12
CA SER A 7 -12.37 -6.55 0.41
C SER A 7 -11.98 -8.01 0.64
N ALA A 8 -11.63 -8.71 -0.44
CA ALA A 8 -11.24 -10.13 -0.42
C ALA A 8 -9.92 -10.43 0.30
N TYR A 9 -9.13 -9.41 0.64
CA TYR A 9 -7.94 -9.55 1.48
C TYR A 9 -7.82 -8.33 2.39
N HIS A 10 -8.56 -8.35 3.50
CA HIS A 10 -8.77 -7.19 4.37
C HIS A 10 -7.59 -6.91 5.30
N SER A 11 -6.46 -6.59 4.68
CA SER A 11 -5.22 -6.19 5.34
C SER A 11 -5.37 -4.80 5.96
N ALA A 12 -4.36 -4.33 6.72
CA ALA A 12 -4.43 -3.03 7.37
C ALA A 12 -4.68 -1.87 6.40
N SER A 13 -4.03 -1.84 5.23
CA SER A 13 -4.22 -0.80 4.22
C SER A 13 -5.59 -0.86 3.54
N HIS A 14 -6.09 -2.08 3.30
CA HIS A 14 -7.41 -2.30 2.71
C HIS A 14 -8.53 -1.86 3.66
N ARG A 15 -8.41 -2.25 4.94
CA ARG A 15 -9.32 -1.82 6.00
C ARG A 15 -9.31 -0.31 6.15
N TYR A 16 -8.12 0.30 6.23
CA TYR A 16 -7.96 1.74 6.31
C TYR A 16 -8.71 2.48 5.20
N TRP A 17 -8.57 2.01 3.96
CA TRP A 17 -9.27 2.61 2.83
C TRP A 17 -10.78 2.38 2.87
N CYS A 18 -11.24 1.18 3.21
CA CYS A 18 -12.66 0.88 3.33
C CYS A 18 -13.32 1.76 4.40
N ASP A 19 -12.75 1.81 5.60
CA ASP A 19 -13.26 2.59 6.73
C ASP A 19 -13.25 4.09 6.40
N GLY A 20 -12.16 4.58 5.80
CA GLY A 20 -12.04 5.96 5.35
C GLY A 20 -13.09 6.33 4.29
N MET A 21 -13.36 5.45 3.33
CA MET A 21 -14.36 5.67 2.30
C MET A 21 -15.77 5.71 2.87
N MET A 22 -16.12 4.75 3.75
CA MET A 22 -17.43 4.74 4.40
C MET A 22 -17.63 5.99 5.27
N ALA A 23 -16.60 6.40 6.03
CA ALA A 23 -16.65 7.60 6.86
C ALA A 23 -16.71 8.90 6.04
N ALA A 24 -16.07 8.94 4.87
CA ALA A 24 -16.09 10.11 3.99
C ALA A 24 -17.46 10.30 3.31
N PHE A 25 -18.26 9.25 3.16
CA PHE A 25 -19.56 9.27 2.48
C PHE A 25 -20.67 8.65 3.34
N PRO A 26 -21.00 9.27 4.49
CA PRO A 26 -22.02 8.75 5.41
C PRO A 26 -23.43 8.81 4.83
N GLU A 27 -23.66 9.55 3.74
CA GLU A 27 -24.94 9.63 3.04
C GLU A 27 -25.27 8.38 2.21
N HIS A 28 -24.33 7.44 2.07
CA HIS A 28 -24.56 6.17 1.37
C HIS A 28 -24.83 5.04 2.37
N ASN A 29 -25.62 4.06 1.94
CA ASN A 29 -25.88 2.85 2.70
C ASN A 29 -24.82 1.80 2.32
N TRP A 30 -23.93 1.49 3.24
CA TRP A 30 -22.77 0.64 3.00
C TRP A 30 -23.00 -0.79 3.50
N THR A 31 -22.74 -1.77 2.64
CA THR A 31 -22.60 -3.16 3.04
C THR A 31 -21.16 -3.60 2.79
N LEU A 32 -20.34 -3.65 3.84
CA LEU A 32 -18.98 -4.17 3.76
C LEU A 32 -18.99 -5.70 3.89
N ARG A 33 -18.33 -6.39 2.96
CA ARG A 33 -17.94 -7.80 3.10
C ARG A 33 -16.44 -7.94 2.92
N SER A 34 -15.82 -8.57 3.91
CA SER A 34 -14.38 -8.69 4.00
C SER A 34 -13.95 -10.14 4.27
N GLN A 35 -12.82 -10.54 3.70
CA GLN A 35 -12.17 -11.79 4.08
C GLN A 35 -10.82 -11.50 4.76
N PRO A 36 -10.43 -12.29 5.78
CA PRO A 36 -9.22 -12.00 6.53
C PRO A 36 -7.97 -12.18 5.67
N ALA A 37 -7.01 -11.28 5.86
CA ALA A 37 -5.72 -11.21 5.17
C ALA A 37 -4.75 -12.36 5.56
N ARG A 38 -5.11 -13.59 5.21
CA ARG A 38 -4.35 -14.81 5.39
C ARG A 38 -4.52 -15.73 4.20
N HIS A 39 -3.55 -16.62 3.96
CA HIS A 39 -3.53 -17.53 2.82
C HIS A 39 -3.68 -16.78 1.49
N PHE A 40 -2.74 -15.87 1.18
CA PHE A 40 -2.80 -14.95 0.05
C PHE A 40 -3.21 -15.61 -1.28
N SER A 41 -2.54 -16.70 -1.68
CA SER A 41 -2.87 -17.44 -2.90
C SER A 41 -4.31 -17.95 -2.89
N TRP A 42 -4.75 -18.51 -1.76
CA TRP A 42 -6.12 -19.00 -1.60
C TRP A 42 -7.14 -17.86 -1.72
N ARG A 43 -6.83 -16.67 -1.19
CA ARG A 43 -7.73 -15.51 -1.30
C ARG A 43 -7.88 -15.01 -2.72
N ILE A 44 -6.81 -15.03 -3.52
CA ILE A 44 -6.89 -14.68 -4.94
C ILE A 44 -7.77 -15.70 -5.70
N GLU A 45 -7.59 -16.99 -5.44
CA GLU A 45 -8.23 -18.05 -6.22
C GLU A 45 -9.67 -18.39 -5.76
N ALA A 46 -10.01 -18.16 -4.50
CA ALA A 46 -11.26 -18.66 -3.91
C ALA A 46 -12.18 -17.57 -3.35
N SER A 47 -11.78 -16.29 -3.32
CA SER A 47 -12.58 -15.25 -2.65
C SER A 47 -14.01 -15.14 -3.18
N GLY A 48 -14.19 -15.22 -4.50
CA GLY A 48 -15.51 -15.17 -5.14
C GLY A 48 -16.38 -16.37 -4.78
N TRP A 49 -15.80 -17.58 -4.81
CA TRP A 49 -16.49 -18.81 -4.42
C TRP A 49 -16.94 -18.81 -2.96
N LEU A 50 -16.07 -18.35 -2.06
CA LEU A 50 -16.38 -18.30 -0.62
C LEU A 50 -17.61 -17.43 -0.31
N TRP A 51 -17.84 -16.38 -1.10
CA TRP A 51 -19.02 -15.53 -0.97
C TRP A 51 -20.21 -16.06 -1.76
N ALA A 52 -20.00 -16.48 -3.00
CA ALA A 52 -21.06 -16.99 -3.86
C ALA A 52 -21.76 -18.25 -3.30
N LEU A 53 -21.02 -19.12 -2.60
CA LEU A 53 -21.53 -20.35 -2.00
C LEU A 53 -21.97 -20.16 -0.53
N SER A 54 -21.93 -18.93 -0.01
CA SER A 54 -22.36 -18.65 1.36
C SER A 54 -23.85 -18.31 1.44
N ASP A 55 -24.46 -18.52 2.60
CA ASP A 55 -25.85 -18.11 2.89
C ASP A 55 -25.97 -16.62 3.27
N ASP A 56 -24.97 -15.81 2.93
CA ASP A 56 -24.96 -14.39 3.28
C ASP A 56 -25.92 -13.61 2.38
N ALA A 57 -27.02 -13.15 2.99
CA ALA A 57 -28.08 -12.40 2.31
C ALA A 57 -27.57 -11.15 1.58
N ALA A 58 -26.39 -10.60 1.93
CA ALA A 58 -25.80 -9.47 1.22
C ALA A 58 -25.61 -9.75 -0.28
N PHE A 59 -25.35 -11.00 -0.69
CA PHE A 59 -25.13 -11.32 -2.11
C PHE A 59 -26.43 -11.57 -2.90
N GLN A 60 -27.59 -11.43 -2.24
CA GLN A 60 -28.92 -11.53 -2.85
C GLN A 60 -29.68 -10.19 -2.84
N GLN A 61 -29.06 -9.12 -2.33
CA GLN A 61 -29.64 -7.78 -2.26
C GLN A 61 -29.39 -6.97 -3.54
N HIS A 62 -30.23 -5.96 -3.75
CA HIS A 62 -30.05 -4.97 -4.80
C HIS A 62 -29.06 -3.89 -4.36
N TYR A 63 -28.09 -3.57 -5.22
CA TYR A 63 -27.15 -2.46 -5.02
C TYR A 63 -27.11 -1.57 -6.24
N ASP A 64 -26.84 -0.29 -6.01
CA ASP A 64 -26.62 0.68 -7.09
C ASP A 64 -25.18 0.60 -7.61
N LEU A 65 -24.24 0.12 -6.78
CA LEU A 65 -22.81 0.05 -7.10
C LEU A 65 -22.13 -1.06 -6.30
N ILE A 66 -21.24 -1.81 -6.95
CA ILE A 66 -20.23 -2.64 -6.30
C ILE A 66 -18.90 -1.91 -6.35
N ILE A 67 -18.25 -1.77 -5.19
CA ILE A 67 -16.85 -1.33 -5.11
C ILE A 67 -16.04 -2.49 -4.55
N ALA A 68 -15.00 -2.92 -5.25
CA ALA A 68 -14.20 -4.07 -4.83
C ALA A 68 -12.70 -3.78 -4.89
N THR A 69 -11.94 -4.34 -3.96
CA THR A 69 -10.46 -4.36 -4.09
C THR A 69 -10.05 -5.38 -5.16
N SER A 70 -8.95 -5.12 -5.87
CA SER A 70 -8.49 -5.88 -7.05
C SER A 70 -8.28 -7.38 -6.82
N LEU A 71 -8.03 -7.80 -5.58
CA LEU A 71 -7.91 -9.20 -5.18
C LEU A 71 -9.24 -9.96 -5.11
N THR A 72 -10.36 -9.25 -5.24
CA THR A 72 -11.69 -9.86 -5.21
C THR A 72 -11.96 -10.55 -6.53
N GLN A 73 -12.25 -11.85 -6.50
CA GLN A 73 -12.66 -12.61 -7.68
C GLN A 73 -14.10 -12.24 -8.10
N VAL A 74 -14.24 -11.04 -8.65
CA VAL A 74 -15.52 -10.41 -9.03
C VAL A 74 -16.20 -11.13 -10.19
N VAL A 75 -15.44 -11.75 -11.09
CA VAL A 75 -15.99 -12.49 -12.24
C VAL A 75 -16.85 -13.65 -11.75
N THR A 76 -16.29 -14.50 -10.89
CA THR A 76 -17.01 -15.62 -10.28
C THR A 76 -18.21 -15.12 -9.49
N LEU A 77 -18.04 -14.07 -8.68
CA LEU A 77 -19.12 -13.56 -7.85
C LEU A 77 -20.31 -13.08 -8.69
N LYS A 78 -20.08 -12.25 -9.71
CA LYS A 78 -21.15 -11.76 -10.61
C LYS A 78 -21.76 -12.87 -11.47
N ALA A 79 -21.00 -13.91 -11.79
CA ALA A 79 -21.51 -15.07 -12.52
C ALA A 79 -22.45 -15.93 -11.65
N GLN A 80 -22.11 -16.13 -10.38
CA GLN A 80 -22.82 -17.01 -9.46
C GLN A 80 -23.94 -16.34 -8.66
N CYS A 81 -23.92 -15.00 -8.54
CA CYS A 81 -24.94 -14.24 -7.80
C CYS A 81 -25.79 -13.40 -8.78
N PRO A 82 -26.99 -13.88 -9.18
CA PRO A 82 -27.82 -13.18 -10.16
C PRO A 82 -28.14 -11.73 -9.79
N ALA A 83 -28.35 -11.43 -8.50
CA ALA A 83 -28.63 -10.08 -8.01
C ALA A 83 -27.49 -9.08 -8.26
N LEU A 84 -26.27 -9.55 -8.48
CA LEU A 84 -25.07 -8.72 -8.65
C LEU A 84 -24.62 -8.61 -10.11
N ARG A 85 -25.22 -9.39 -11.03
CA ARG A 85 -24.74 -9.57 -12.40
C ARG A 85 -24.63 -8.24 -13.17
N ASP A 86 -25.65 -7.42 -13.08
CA ASP A 86 -25.78 -6.19 -13.87
C ASP A 86 -25.43 -4.93 -13.06
N VAL A 87 -25.01 -5.10 -11.79
CA VAL A 87 -24.63 -3.97 -10.95
C VAL A 87 -23.29 -3.38 -11.44
N PRO A 88 -23.19 -2.05 -11.63
CA PRO A 88 -21.94 -1.39 -11.98
C PRO A 88 -20.81 -1.74 -11.01
N LEU A 89 -19.61 -1.97 -11.53
CA LEU A 89 -18.43 -2.40 -10.78
C LEU A 89 -17.29 -1.38 -10.88
N TRP A 90 -16.96 -0.79 -9.73
CA TRP A 90 -15.71 -0.09 -9.52
C TRP A 90 -14.67 -1.01 -8.89
N LEU A 91 -13.60 -1.32 -9.63
CA LEU A 91 -12.47 -2.10 -9.12
C LEU A 91 -11.31 -1.20 -8.70
N TYR A 92 -10.82 -1.34 -7.46
CA TYR A 92 -9.76 -0.52 -6.89
C TYR A 92 -8.49 -1.35 -6.63
N PHE A 93 -7.40 -0.96 -7.28
CA PHE A 93 -6.08 -1.58 -7.15
C PHE A 93 -5.26 -0.89 -6.07
N HIS A 94 -5.17 -1.53 -4.90
CA HIS A 94 -4.14 -1.23 -3.89
C HIS A 94 -2.77 -1.78 -4.30
N GLU A 95 -2.79 -2.90 -5.01
CA GLU A 95 -1.64 -3.61 -5.56
C GLU A 95 -1.99 -4.22 -6.91
N ASN A 96 -0.95 -4.56 -7.68
CA ASN A 96 -1.07 -5.38 -8.88
C ASN A 96 -0.06 -6.54 -8.90
N GLN A 97 -0.46 -7.63 -9.54
CA GLN A 97 0.21 -8.93 -9.54
C GLN A 97 1.36 -8.98 -10.56
N PHE A 98 1.50 -7.94 -11.39
CA PHE A 98 2.62 -7.78 -12.31
C PHE A 98 3.85 -7.15 -11.65
N ALA A 99 3.66 -6.39 -10.57
CA ALA A 99 4.73 -5.77 -9.79
C ALA A 99 4.87 -6.32 -8.37
N HIS A 100 3.91 -7.10 -7.88
CA HIS A 100 3.95 -7.67 -6.53
C HIS A 100 5.24 -8.51 -6.33
N PRO A 101 5.98 -8.32 -5.22
CA PRO A 101 7.21 -9.04 -4.97
C PRO A 101 6.91 -10.53 -4.77
N LEU A 102 7.70 -11.39 -5.42
CA LEU A 102 7.68 -12.83 -5.17
C LEU A 102 8.77 -13.19 -4.17
N SER A 103 8.44 -13.99 -3.16
CA SER A 103 9.48 -14.69 -2.42
C SER A 103 9.99 -15.89 -3.24
N ASN A 104 11.24 -16.30 -3.05
CA ASN A 104 11.81 -17.47 -3.75
C ASN A 104 11.01 -18.78 -3.57
N GLN A 105 10.10 -18.84 -2.58
CA GLN A 105 9.19 -19.97 -2.36
C GLN A 105 7.89 -19.90 -3.16
N GLN A 106 7.53 -18.75 -3.74
CA GLN A 106 6.34 -18.58 -4.56
C GLN A 106 6.69 -18.93 -6.02
N GLN A 107 6.47 -20.20 -6.38
CA GLN A 107 6.72 -20.75 -7.72
C GLN A 107 6.06 -19.89 -8.82
N ALA A 108 6.77 -19.73 -9.94
CA ALA A 108 6.35 -18.90 -11.09
C ALA A 108 4.96 -19.24 -11.64
N ALA A 109 4.49 -20.49 -11.46
CA ALA A 109 3.15 -20.92 -11.89
C ALA A 109 2.01 -20.17 -11.19
N HIS A 110 2.14 -19.91 -9.88
CA HIS A 110 1.13 -19.15 -9.13
C HIS A 110 1.09 -17.68 -9.56
N GLN A 111 2.23 -17.10 -9.91
CA GLN A 111 2.29 -15.71 -10.36
C GLN A 111 1.48 -15.49 -11.64
N THR A 112 1.65 -16.36 -12.65
CA THR A 112 0.90 -16.25 -13.90
C THR A 112 -0.61 -16.38 -13.66
N ALA A 113 -1.04 -17.31 -12.80
CA ALA A 113 -2.44 -17.46 -12.44
C ALA A 113 -3.00 -16.18 -11.78
N TRP A 114 -2.26 -15.58 -10.85
CA TRP A 114 -2.68 -14.32 -10.20
C TRP A 114 -2.73 -13.14 -11.16
N GLN A 115 -1.77 -13.05 -12.09
CA GLN A 115 -1.76 -12.03 -13.14
C GLN A 115 -2.98 -12.17 -14.06
N PHE A 116 -3.30 -13.40 -14.46
CA PHE A 116 -4.48 -13.68 -15.26
C PHE A 116 -5.76 -13.32 -14.51
N LYS A 117 -5.86 -13.71 -13.23
CA LYS A 117 -6.99 -13.34 -12.36
C LYS A 117 -7.17 -11.82 -12.25
N SER A 118 -6.07 -11.08 -12.16
CA SER A 118 -6.08 -9.61 -12.11
C SER A 118 -6.61 -9.00 -13.41
N LEU A 119 -6.27 -9.59 -14.56
CA LEU A 119 -6.82 -9.20 -15.86
C LEU A 119 -8.29 -9.52 -15.98
N GLU A 120 -8.72 -10.73 -15.60
CA GLU A 120 -10.13 -11.13 -15.60
C GLU A 120 -10.98 -10.16 -14.77
N ASN A 121 -10.54 -9.84 -13.55
CA ASN A 121 -11.22 -8.88 -12.69
C ASN A 121 -11.30 -7.50 -13.34
N ALA A 122 -10.20 -7.03 -13.94
CA ALA A 122 -10.14 -5.72 -14.58
C ALA A 122 -11.03 -5.64 -15.82
N PHE A 123 -11.10 -6.70 -16.65
CA PHE A 123 -11.99 -6.76 -17.81
C PHE A 123 -13.48 -6.82 -17.43
N CYS A 124 -13.79 -7.31 -16.23
CA CYS A 124 -15.15 -7.34 -15.70
C CYS A 124 -15.61 -6.01 -15.09
N ALA A 125 -14.67 -5.09 -14.81
CA ALA A 125 -14.97 -3.82 -14.18
C ALA A 125 -15.46 -2.76 -15.19
N ASP A 126 -16.38 -1.91 -14.74
CA ASP A 126 -16.86 -0.75 -15.50
C ASP A 126 -15.91 0.44 -15.33
N TRP A 127 -15.21 0.50 -14.20
CA TRP A 127 -14.14 1.45 -13.93
C TRP A 127 -13.04 0.86 -13.07
N VAL A 128 -11.79 1.18 -13.39
CA VAL A 128 -10.62 0.77 -12.60
C VAL A 128 -9.92 1.99 -12.01
N SER A 129 -9.56 1.93 -10.73
CA SER A 129 -8.70 2.96 -10.12
C SER A 129 -7.45 2.35 -9.51
N PHE A 130 -6.33 3.04 -9.71
CA PHE A 130 -5.03 2.65 -9.16
C PHE A 130 -4.59 3.70 -8.14
N ASN A 131 -4.05 3.27 -7.01
CA ASN A 131 -3.56 4.20 -6.00
C ASN A 131 -2.40 5.10 -6.47
N THR A 132 -1.62 4.67 -7.46
CA THR A 132 -0.49 5.42 -8.02
C THR A 132 -0.34 5.19 -9.52
N ARG A 133 0.34 6.10 -10.20
CA ARG A 133 0.82 5.91 -11.57
C ARG A 133 1.77 4.73 -11.63
N PHE A 134 2.66 4.56 -10.64
CA PHE A 134 3.51 3.38 -10.55
C PHE A 134 2.68 2.08 -10.62
N ASN A 135 1.61 1.97 -9.82
CA ASN A 135 0.74 0.78 -9.83
C ASN A 135 0.04 0.61 -11.18
N ARG A 136 -0.53 1.68 -11.74
CA ARG A 136 -1.21 1.67 -13.05
C ARG A 136 -0.27 1.22 -14.18
N ASP A 137 0.87 1.88 -14.30
CA ASP A 137 1.76 1.70 -15.44
C ASP A 137 2.45 0.33 -15.37
N THR A 138 2.79 -0.15 -14.17
CA THR A 138 3.32 -1.51 -14.03
C THR A 138 2.27 -2.59 -14.33
N PHE A 139 1.01 -2.37 -13.98
CA PHE A 139 -0.09 -3.26 -14.38
C PHE A 139 -0.21 -3.35 -15.90
N PHE A 140 -0.37 -2.22 -16.61
CA PHE A 140 -0.57 -2.25 -18.07
C PHE A 140 0.66 -2.74 -18.83
N ASN A 141 1.87 -2.35 -18.40
CA ASN A 141 3.10 -2.87 -19.02
C ASN A 141 3.26 -4.38 -18.78
N GLY A 142 2.92 -4.87 -17.59
CA GLY A 142 2.91 -6.30 -17.28
C GLY A 142 1.87 -7.06 -18.09
N ALA A 143 0.65 -6.54 -18.16
CA ALA A 143 -0.44 -7.08 -18.95
C ALA A 143 -0.06 -7.23 -20.42
N ARG A 144 0.48 -6.17 -21.05
CA ARG A 144 0.96 -6.24 -22.45
C ARG A 144 2.04 -7.30 -22.65
N LYS A 145 2.97 -7.43 -21.70
CA LYS A 145 4.02 -8.47 -21.75
C LYS A 145 3.44 -9.88 -21.62
N LEU A 146 2.44 -10.07 -20.75
CA LEU A 146 1.78 -11.36 -20.56
C LEU A 146 0.96 -11.75 -21.80
N LEU A 147 0.14 -10.84 -22.33
CA LEU A 147 -0.70 -11.09 -23.51
C LEU A 147 0.13 -11.47 -24.75
N LYS A 148 1.32 -10.88 -24.93
CA LYS A 148 2.26 -11.25 -26.01
C LYS A 148 2.83 -12.66 -25.89
N LYS A 149 2.77 -13.27 -24.71
CA LYS A 149 3.24 -14.65 -24.46
C LYS A 149 2.14 -15.69 -24.59
N LEU A 150 0.88 -15.28 -24.75
CA LEU A 150 -0.23 -16.22 -24.91
C LEU A 150 -0.12 -16.96 -26.25
N PRO A 151 -0.54 -18.24 -26.31
CA PRO A 151 -0.47 -19.03 -27.53
C PRO A 151 -1.32 -18.44 -28.67
N GLU A 152 -2.39 -17.73 -28.33
CA GLU A 152 -3.29 -17.05 -29.27
C GLU A 152 -3.52 -15.60 -28.82
N PRO A 153 -3.50 -14.63 -29.76
CA PRO A 153 -3.81 -13.24 -29.45
C PRO A 153 -5.30 -13.07 -29.14
N LEU A 154 -5.60 -12.22 -28.17
CA LEU A 154 -6.98 -11.78 -27.93
C LEU A 154 -7.47 -10.87 -29.08
N PRO A 155 -8.77 -10.86 -29.40
CA PRO A 155 -9.31 -9.99 -30.44
C PRO A 155 -9.08 -8.49 -30.14
N GLY A 156 -8.68 -7.72 -31.16
CA GLY A 156 -8.51 -6.27 -31.07
C GLY A 156 -7.40 -5.81 -30.12
N ASP A 157 -7.58 -4.66 -29.47
CA ASP A 157 -6.74 -4.19 -28.36
C ASP A 157 -7.56 -4.21 -27.06
N PRO A 158 -7.56 -5.33 -26.31
CA PRO A 158 -8.38 -5.46 -25.12
C PRO A 158 -7.95 -4.50 -24.00
N LEU A 159 -6.70 -4.04 -23.99
CA LEU A 159 -6.20 -3.14 -22.97
C LEU A 159 -6.53 -1.68 -23.26
N MET A 160 -6.71 -1.29 -24.51
CA MET A 160 -7.07 0.08 -24.88
C MET A 160 -8.33 0.57 -24.16
N LYS A 161 -9.42 -0.22 -24.19
CA LYS A 161 -10.68 0.14 -23.49
C LYS A 161 -10.45 0.23 -21.99
N LEU A 162 -9.75 -0.75 -21.41
CA LEU A 162 -9.45 -0.78 -19.99
C LEU A 162 -8.60 0.43 -19.54
N GLU A 163 -7.64 0.85 -20.36
CA GLU A 163 -6.82 2.04 -20.10
C GLU A 163 -7.65 3.33 -20.10
N GLN A 164 -8.59 3.45 -21.03
CA GLN A 164 -9.54 4.57 -21.12
C GLN A 164 -10.54 4.58 -19.93
N GLN A 165 -10.89 3.40 -19.42
CA GLN A 165 -11.74 3.21 -18.24
C GLN A 165 -10.93 3.06 -16.94
N SER A 166 -9.76 3.71 -16.89
CA SER A 166 -8.91 3.70 -15.69
C SER A 166 -8.41 5.08 -15.32
N ALA A 167 -8.18 5.30 -14.03
CA ALA A 167 -7.48 6.50 -13.54
C ALA A 167 -6.61 6.21 -12.32
N VAL A 168 -5.67 7.11 -12.06
CA VAL A 168 -4.96 7.16 -10.78
C VAL A 168 -5.83 7.91 -9.78
N LEU A 169 -6.10 7.28 -8.64
CA LEU A 169 -6.84 7.85 -7.53
C LEU A 169 -6.19 7.37 -6.21
N PRO A 170 -5.32 8.18 -5.58
CA PRO A 170 -4.57 7.77 -4.39
C PRO A 170 -5.45 7.43 -3.19
N VAL A 171 -5.00 6.51 -2.34
CA VAL A 171 -5.62 6.26 -1.03
C VAL A 171 -5.45 7.52 -0.19
N PRO A 172 -6.54 8.20 0.22
CA PRO A 172 -6.42 9.44 0.96
C PRO A 172 -6.06 9.17 2.42
N LEU A 173 -5.21 10.01 3.01
CA LEU A 173 -5.01 10.03 4.45
C LEU A 173 -6.23 10.63 5.18
N THR A 174 -6.47 10.17 6.40
CA THR A 174 -7.25 10.92 7.40
C THR A 174 -6.42 12.09 7.90
N ASP A 175 -7.07 13.10 8.49
CA ASP A 175 -6.36 14.24 9.07
C ASP A 175 -5.78 13.93 10.47
N ARG A 176 -5.71 12.64 10.84
CA ARG A 176 -5.28 12.15 12.16
C ARG A 176 -3.90 12.65 12.56
N PHE A 177 -2.95 12.70 11.63
CA PHE A 177 -1.57 13.11 11.92
C PHE A 177 -1.30 14.58 11.62
N LEU A 178 -2.26 15.30 11.02
CA LEU A 178 -2.10 16.70 10.64
C LEU A 178 -1.84 17.62 11.85
N PRO A 179 -2.54 17.48 13.01
CA PRO A 179 -2.24 18.28 14.20
C PRO A 179 -0.82 18.09 14.73
N LEU A 180 -0.25 16.90 14.52
CA LEU A 180 1.10 16.57 14.99
C LEU A 180 2.17 17.41 14.28
N ARG A 181 1.88 17.93 13.08
CA ARG A 181 2.81 18.73 12.27
C ARG A 181 3.34 19.97 12.99
N ALA A 182 2.53 20.58 13.85
CA ALA A 182 2.91 21.78 14.61
C ALA A 182 3.79 21.47 15.85
N GLN A 183 3.92 20.19 16.23
CA GLN A 183 4.69 19.79 17.39
C GLN A 183 6.19 19.91 17.12
N PRO A 184 7.02 20.24 18.15
CA PRO A 184 8.46 20.21 18.04
C PRO A 184 8.96 18.83 17.60
N LYS A 185 9.79 18.80 16.55
CA LYS A 185 10.41 17.57 16.06
C LYS A 185 11.74 17.35 16.74
N ASP A 186 12.05 16.09 16.98
CA ASP A 186 13.31 15.65 17.52
C ASP A 186 14.24 15.25 16.36
N PRO A 187 15.21 16.11 15.97
CA PRO A 187 16.01 15.89 14.76
C PRO A 187 16.99 14.70 14.87
N ALA A 188 17.10 14.09 16.05
CA ALA A 188 17.87 12.88 16.27
C ALA A 188 16.99 11.61 16.35
N LEU A 189 15.66 11.75 16.36
CA LEU A 189 14.73 10.62 16.40
C LEU A 189 14.40 10.13 14.98
N ILE A 190 14.83 8.91 14.71
CA ILE A 190 14.49 8.13 13.52
C ILE A 190 13.29 7.24 13.85
N VAL A 191 12.23 7.35 13.06
CA VAL A 191 11.09 6.43 13.08
C VAL A 191 11.11 5.56 11.83
N TRP A 192 10.95 4.26 12.04
CA TRP A 192 10.71 3.30 10.98
C TRP A 192 9.46 2.49 11.34
N ASN A 193 8.39 2.64 10.56
CA ASN A 193 7.04 2.20 10.90
C ASN A 193 6.45 1.21 9.90
N HIS A 194 7.26 0.23 9.49
CA HIS A 194 6.86 -0.77 8.50
C HIS A 194 6.66 -2.14 9.16
N ARG A 195 5.95 -3.03 8.47
CA ARG A 195 5.96 -4.46 8.81
C ARG A 195 7.37 -5.03 8.69
N TRP A 196 7.68 -6.01 9.52
CA TRP A 196 9.01 -6.60 9.64
C TRP A 196 9.27 -7.71 8.63
N GLU A 197 8.85 -7.47 7.39
CA GLU A 197 8.88 -8.43 6.29
C GLU A 197 10.04 -8.17 5.34
N TRP A 198 10.38 -9.20 4.55
CA TRP A 198 11.49 -9.14 3.60
C TRP A 198 11.38 -7.94 2.63
N ASP A 199 10.19 -7.64 2.11
CA ASP A 199 10.00 -6.55 1.15
C ASP A 199 10.23 -5.16 1.76
N LYS A 200 10.16 -5.02 3.09
CA LYS A 200 10.43 -3.77 3.81
C LYS A 200 11.89 -3.62 4.24
N GLN A 201 12.66 -4.70 4.18
CA GLN A 201 14.10 -4.73 4.49
C GLN A 201 14.47 -4.10 5.85
N PRO A 202 13.87 -4.54 6.97
CA PRO A 202 14.28 -4.06 8.30
C PRO A 202 15.79 -4.26 8.55
N GLN A 203 16.37 -5.31 7.96
CA GLN A 203 17.80 -5.60 8.04
C GLN A 203 18.68 -4.49 7.46
N ARG A 204 18.26 -3.92 6.32
CA ARG A 204 19.00 -2.85 5.64
C ARG A 204 19.04 -1.59 6.53
N LEU A 205 17.94 -1.31 7.24
CA LEU A 205 17.91 -0.24 8.24
C LEU A 205 18.90 -0.52 9.37
N LEU A 206 18.85 -1.70 10.00
CA LEU A 206 19.74 -2.00 11.13
C LEU A 206 21.22 -1.90 10.74
N ASN A 207 21.59 -2.43 9.57
CA ASN A 207 22.96 -2.34 9.05
C ASN A 207 23.41 -0.89 8.85
N THR A 208 22.52 -0.03 8.34
CA THR A 208 22.76 1.41 8.18
C THR A 208 22.99 2.08 9.53
N LEU A 209 22.13 1.82 10.52
CA LEU A 209 22.21 2.41 11.85
C LEU A 209 23.46 1.95 12.61
N LEU A 210 23.87 0.69 12.43
CA LEU A 210 25.12 0.18 12.99
C LEU A 210 26.34 0.86 12.37
N ALA A 211 26.32 1.17 11.06
CA ALA A 211 27.39 1.92 10.42
C ALA A 211 27.48 3.35 10.99
N LEU A 212 26.35 4.04 11.16
CA LEU A 212 26.30 5.35 11.81
C LEU A 212 26.83 5.32 13.25
N ALA A 213 26.45 4.30 14.03
CA ALA A 213 26.91 4.14 15.40
C ALA A 213 28.44 3.92 15.47
N ARG A 214 29.03 3.17 14.53
CA ARG A 214 30.50 3.00 14.45
C ARG A 214 31.23 4.29 14.11
N GLU A 215 30.58 5.21 13.42
CA GLU A 215 31.10 6.55 13.12
C GLU A 215 30.90 7.55 14.27
N GLY A 216 30.28 7.15 15.38
CA GLY A 216 30.00 8.03 16.51
C GLY A 216 28.86 9.02 16.25
N VAL A 217 28.00 8.76 15.28
CA VAL A 217 26.82 9.60 15.01
C VAL A 217 25.73 9.27 16.03
N GLU A 218 25.25 10.30 16.72
CA GLU A 218 24.20 10.18 17.73
C GLU A 218 22.80 10.18 17.10
N PHE A 219 21.98 9.20 17.46
CA PHE A 219 20.59 9.06 17.02
C PHE A 219 19.79 8.21 18.01
N ARG A 220 18.46 8.32 17.92
CA ARG A 220 17.50 7.42 18.57
C ARG A 220 16.63 6.74 17.51
N LEU A 221 16.26 5.51 17.75
CA LEU A 221 15.42 4.69 16.89
C LEU A 221 14.13 4.29 17.61
N ALA A 222 12.99 4.68 17.05
CA ALA A 222 11.72 4.03 17.30
C ALA A 222 11.39 3.11 16.12
N MET A 223 11.58 1.80 16.31
CA MET A 223 11.27 0.79 15.30
C MET A 223 9.90 0.19 15.59
N LEU A 224 8.89 0.69 14.88
CA LEU A 224 7.49 0.31 15.03
C LEU A 224 7.15 -0.87 14.11
N GLY A 225 6.20 -1.69 14.56
CA GLY A 225 5.64 -2.80 13.78
C GLY A 225 6.08 -4.18 14.26
N SER A 226 5.61 -5.20 13.55
CA SER A 226 5.87 -6.62 13.86
C SER A 226 6.02 -7.43 12.57
N GLY A 227 6.45 -8.68 12.71
CA GLY A 227 6.59 -9.65 11.61
C GLY A 227 7.43 -10.85 12.03
N GLY A 228 7.19 -11.97 11.36
CA GLY A 228 7.76 -13.27 11.72
C GLY A 228 9.16 -13.53 11.15
N GLY A 229 9.78 -14.63 11.59
CA GLY A 229 10.86 -15.29 10.84
C GLY A 229 12.23 -14.62 10.83
N ARG A 230 12.54 -13.72 11.77
CA ARG A 230 13.86 -13.07 11.84
C ARG A 230 14.82 -13.86 12.73
N GLY A 231 15.94 -14.30 12.14
CA GLY A 231 16.92 -15.18 12.77
C GLY A 231 17.91 -14.45 13.70
N GLU A 232 18.96 -15.17 14.11
CA GLU A 232 19.94 -14.66 15.08
C GLU A 232 20.63 -13.36 14.68
N ALA A 233 20.90 -13.15 13.39
CA ALA A 233 21.54 -11.92 12.90
C ALA A 233 20.74 -10.68 13.33
N PHE A 234 19.43 -10.73 13.09
CA PHE A 234 18.51 -9.65 13.41
C PHE A 234 18.49 -9.31 14.91
N ALA A 235 18.56 -10.35 15.77
CA ALA A 235 18.65 -10.17 17.22
C ALA A 235 20.00 -9.57 17.64
N LYS A 236 21.11 -10.02 17.02
CA LYS A 236 22.46 -9.50 17.27
C LYS A 236 22.58 -8.02 16.89
N GLU A 237 22.02 -7.61 15.76
CA GLU A 237 22.08 -6.22 15.32
C GLU A 237 21.21 -5.30 16.18
N ARG A 238 20.02 -5.77 16.58
CA ARG A 238 19.22 -5.07 17.61
C ARG A 238 20.04 -4.87 18.88
N ALA A 239 20.66 -5.93 19.41
CA ALA A 239 21.44 -5.85 20.63
C ALA A 239 22.62 -4.88 20.51
N ALA A 240 23.28 -4.85 19.34
CA ALA A 240 24.41 -3.98 19.07
C ALA A 240 24.04 -2.49 19.00
N LEU A 241 22.78 -2.14 18.70
CA LEU A 241 22.32 -0.74 18.77
C LEU A 241 22.05 -0.26 20.20
N GLY A 242 21.79 -1.18 21.14
CA GLY A 242 21.67 -0.91 22.57
C GLY A 242 20.67 0.21 22.90
N GLU A 243 21.10 1.15 23.73
CA GLU A 243 20.28 2.27 24.25
C GLU A 243 19.82 3.27 23.18
N ARG A 244 20.35 3.18 21.95
CA ARG A 244 19.84 3.99 20.82
C ARG A 244 18.42 3.59 20.43
N ILE A 245 17.97 2.38 20.78
CA ILE A 245 16.60 1.94 20.52
C ILE A 245 15.69 2.41 21.65
N VAL A 246 14.82 3.38 21.35
CA VAL A 246 13.84 3.93 22.30
C VAL A 246 12.47 3.26 22.21
N HIS A 247 12.19 2.58 21.09
CA HIS A 247 11.01 1.71 20.94
C HIS A 247 11.30 0.56 20.00
N TRP A 248 10.73 -0.61 20.32
CA TRP A 248 10.87 -1.82 19.52
C TRP A 248 9.61 -2.68 19.54
N GLY A 249 8.95 -2.78 18.39
CA GLY A 249 7.79 -3.65 18.22
C GLY A 249 6.51 -2.89 17.91
N GLU A 250 5.38 -3.57 18.06
CA GLU A 250 4.07 -2.95 17.90
C GLU A 250 3.89 -1.82 18.91
N ALA A 251 3.08 -0.83 18.54
CA ALA A 251 2.74 0.32 19.36
C ALA A 251 1.22 0.41 19.46
N SER A 252 0.71 0.88 20.60
CA SER A 252 -0.70 1.25 20.69
C SER A 252 -1.02 2.39 19.72
N ALA A 253 -2.29 2.64 19.45
CA ALA A 253 -2.70 3.75 18.59
C ALA A 253 -2.16 5.11 19.09
N ALA A 254 -2.14 5.31 20.41
CA ALA A 254 -1.63 6.54 21.03
C ALA A 254 -0.10 6.62 20.97
N ASP A 255 0.61 5.53 21.28
CA ASP A 255 2.08 5.51 21.19
C ASP A 255 2.56 5.71 19.76
N TYR A 256 1.85 5.12 18.78
CA TYR A 256 2.15 5.31 17.37
C TYR A 256 2.06 6.78 16.97
N GLU A 257 1.02 7.49 17.41
CA GLU A 257 0.88 8.93 17.19
C GLU A 257 1.97 9.74 17.90
N ASP A 258 2.33 9.42 19.14
CA ASP A 258 3.42 10.09 19.86
C ASP A 258 4.75 9.96 19.10
N TRP A 259 5.08 8.74 18.67
CA TRP A 259 6.31 8.50 17.91
C TRP A 259 6.34 9.27 16.59
N LEU A 260 5.24 9.24 15.83
CA LEU A 260 5.14 10.01 14.57
C LEU A 260 5.19 11.52 14.83
N GLY A 261 4.57 12.00 15.90
CA GLY A 261 4.54 13.41 16.27
C GLY A 261 5.90 13.96 16.69
N ARG A 262 6.76 13.13 17.26
CA ARG A 262 8.13 13.51 17.67
C ARG A 262 9.18 13.27 16.59
N ALA A 263 8.89 12.44 15.59
CA ALA A 263 9.85 12.05 14.56
C ALA A 263 10.47 13.25 13.84
N GLY A 264 11.79 13.43 13.96
CA GLY A 264 12.53 14.32 13.06
C GLY A 264 12.72 13.69 11.69
N ILE A 265 12.98 12.39 11.67
CA ILE A 265 13.26 11.64 10.45
C ILE A 265 12.40 10.39 10.40
N GLY A 266 11.66 10.23 9.31
CA GLY A 266 11.03 8.98 8.91
C GLY A 266 11.87 8.26 7.88
N VAL A 267 12.12 6.96 8.03
CA VAL A 267 12.90 6.19 7.04
C VAL A 267 12.07 5.05 6.45
N SER A 268 12.16 4.87 5.13
CA SER A 268 11.80 3.61 4.50
C SER A 268 13.02 2.96 3.88
N THR A 269 13.09 1.64 4.02
CA THR A 269 14.06 0.76 3.35
C THR A 269 13.40 -0.16 2.33
N ALA A 270 12.13 0.08 2.00
CA ALA A 270 11.33 -0.86 1.25
C ALA A 270 11.88 -1.14 -0.15
N LEU A 271 11.95 -2.43 -0.49
CA LEU A 271 12.06 -2.91 -1.87
C LEU A 271 10.74 -2.83 -2.57
N HIS A 272 9.61 -2.89 -1.84
CA HIS A 272 8.27 -2.82 -2.42
C HIS A 272 7.27 -1.94 -1.67
N ASP A 273 6.67 -0.97 -2.37
CA ASP A 273 5.49 -0.22 -1.94
C ASP A 273 4.69 0.36 -3.13
N PHE A 274 3.36 0.23 -3.08
CA PHE A 274 2.46 0.77 -4.10
C PHE A 274 1.99 2.20 -3.81
N GLN A 275 2.14 2.72 -2.59
CA GLN A 275 1.85 4.12 -2.26
C GLN A 275 2.65 4.65 -1.06
N GLY A 276 2.98 3.81 -0.09
CA GLY A 276 3.82 4.16 1.06
C GLY A 276 3.07 4.85 2.19
N LEU A 277 1.86 4.40 2.54
CA LEU A 277 1.02 5.03 3.58
C LEU A 277 1.80 5.34 4.88
N ALA A 278 2.62 4.39 5.36
CA ALA A 278 3.45 4.58 6.55
C ALA A 278 4.37 5.83 6.46
N MET A 279 4.95 6.08 5.28
CA MET A 279 5.77 7.27 5.05
C MET A 279 4.93 8.53 4.82
N LEU A 280 3.74 8.40 4.24
CA LEU A 280 2.82 9.52 4.09
C LEU A 280 2.29 9.99 5.46
N GLU A 281 2.05 9.09 6.41
CA GLU A 281 1.66 9.45 7.78
C GLU A 281 2.78 10.25 8.47
N LEU A 282 4.04 9.82 8.34
CA LEU A 282 5.21 10.56 8.83
C LEU A 282 5.35 11.94 8.17
N ALA A 283 5.14 12.03 6.85
CA ALA A 283 5.17 13.30 6.13
C ALA A 283 4.03 14.24 6.56
N GLN A 284 2.82 13.70 6.76
CA GLN A 284 1.67 14.46 7.28
C GLN A 284 1.95 14.98 8.69
N ALA A 285 2.56 14.15 9.54
CA ALA A 285 3.05 14.53 10.87
C ALA A 285 4.23 15.51 10.82
N GLY A 286 4.79 15.83 9.66
CA GLY A 286 5.84 16.84 9.49
C GLY A 286 7.27 16.34 9.64
N ALA A 287 7.50 15.02 9.62
CA ALA A 287 8.85 14.45 9.62
C ALA A 287 9.54 14.64 8.27
N THR A 288 10.88 14.66 8.29
CA THR A 288 11.69 14.54 7.08
C THR A 288 11.69 13.09 6.63
N CYS A 289 11.19 12.78 5.44
CA CYS A 289 11.18 11.42 4.94
C CYS A 289 12.44 11.14 4.14
N ILE A 290 13.15 10.08 4.50
CA ILE A 290 14.25 9.50 3.72
C ILE A 290 13.76 8.17 3.14
N VAL A 291 13.67 8.10 1.82
CA VAL A 291 13.04 6.97 1.10
C VAL A 291 13.87 6.57 -0.12
N PRO A 292 13.77 5.32 -0.60
CA PRO A 292 14.47 4.93 -1.82
C PRO A 292 13.84 5.61 -3.03
N LYS A 293 14.66 5.97 -4.01
CA LYS A 293 14.23 6.54 -5.31
C LYS A 293 13.66 5.46 -6.24
N ARG A 294 12.67 4.71 -5.76
CA ARG A 294 12.01 3.63 -6.53
C ARG A 294 10.50 3.61 -6.30
N GLN A 295 9.81 2.97 -7.22
CA GLN A 295 8.37 2.66 -7.13
C GLN A 295 7.51 3.90 -6.97
N ALA A 296 6.57 3.87 -6.02
CA ALA A 296 5.64 4.96 -5.76
C ALA A 296 6.27 6.14 -5.01
N TYR A 297 7.43 6.00 -4.38
CA TYR A 297 7.96 7.08 -3.53
C TYR A 297 8.24 8.40 -4.27
N PRO A 298 8.87 8.41 -5.46
CA PRO A 298 9.03 9.65 -6.22
C PRO A 298 7.71 10.34 -6.60
N GLU A 299 6.63 9.57 -6.75
CA GLU A 299 5.30 10.10 -7.04
C GLU A 299 4.60 10.62 -5.78
N CYS A 300 4.65 9.86 -4.68
CA CYS A 300 3.90 10.16 -3.46
C CYS A 300 4.59 11.16 -2.53
N LEU A 301 5.93 11.22 -2.55
CA LEU A 301 6.76 12.07 -1.70
C LEU A 301 7.83 12.77 -2.56
N PRO A 302 7.46 13.66 -3.48
CA PRO A 302 8.39 14.26 -4.45
C PRO A 302 9.49 15.11 -3.82
N GLU A 303 9.28 15.60 -2.59
CA GLU A 303 10.23 16.43 -1.83
C GLU A 303 10.96 15.64 -0.73
N ALA A 304 10.84 14.31 -0.71
CA ALA A 304 11.62 13.48 0.21
C ALA A 304 13.12 13.50 -0.12
N VAL A 305 13.93 13.16 0.87
CA VAL A 305 15.35 12.90 0.67
C VAL A 305 15.50 11.50 0.10
N PHE A 306 15.96 11.41 -1.15
CA PHE A 306 16.13 10.14 -1.83
C PHE A 306 17.54 9.59 -1.65
N TYR A 307 17.63 8.29 -1.39
CA TYR A 307 18.82 7.48 -1.72
C TYR A 307 18.51 6.63 -2.97
N ASN A 308 19.53 6.19 -3.71
CA ASN A 308 19.44 5.62 -5.05
C ASN A 308 18.40 4.52 -5.17
N GLY A 309 18.29 3.66 -4.16
CA GLY A 309 17.29 2.61 -4.16
C GLY A 309 17.60 1.53 -5.18
N GLN A 310 18.82 1.01 -5.16
CA GLN A 310 19.23 -0.16 -5.94
C GLN A 310 18.76 -1.44 -5.25
N ALA A 311 17.89 -2.21 -5.92
CA ALA A 311 17.28 -3.41 -5.31
C ALA A 311 18.33 -4.51 -5.11
N ASP A 312 19.19 -4.67 -6.12
CA ASP A 312 20.15 -5.78 -6.22
C ASP A 312 21.49 -5.50 -5.54
N ASP A 313 21.76 -4.25 -5.13
CA ASP A 313 22.97 -3.86 -4.39
C ASP A 313 22.60 -3.30 -3.01
N ALA A 314 22.53 -4.20 -2.03
CA ALA A 314 22.22 -3.81 -0.66
C ALA A 314 23.32 -2.97 0.01
N SER A 315 24.57 -3.17 -0.40
CA SER A 315 25.72 -2.48 0.18
C SER A 315 25.77 -1.03 -0.27
N ALA A 316 25.57 -0.78 -1.58
CA ALA A 316 25.50 0.57 -2.13
C ALA A 316 24.36 1.39 -1.50
N ASP A 317 23.16 0.80 -1.40
CA ASP A 317 22.01 1.46 -0.76
C ASP A 317 22.26 1.75 0.72
N THR A 318 22.91 0.83 1.44
CA THR A 318 23.27 1.05 2.85
C THR A 318 24.24 2.23 2.97
N ALA A 319 25.31 2.25 2.17
CA ALA A 319 26.31 3.32 2.19
C ALA A 319 25.71 4.70 1.90
N GLU A 320 24.79 4.78 0.93
CA GLU A 320 24.13 6.03 0.61
C GLU A 320 23.10 6.44 1.65
N LEU A 321 22.32 5.50 2.20
CA LEU A 321 21.39 5.80 3.29
C LEU A 321 22.13 6.31 4.53
N VAL A 322 23.31 5.75 4.84
CA VAL A 322 24.21 6.28 5.88
C VAL A 322 24.57 7.73 5.57
N ALA A 323 24.98 8.05 4.34
CA ALA A 323 25.31 9.42 3.95
C ALA A 323 24.09 10.37 4.10
N LYS A 324 22.90 9.97 3.63
CA LYS A 324 21.69 10.79 3.76
C LYS A 324 21.29 11.01 5.21
N LEU A 325 21.35 9.98 6.05
CA LEU A 325 21.06 10.12 7.48
C LEU A 325 22.07 11.02 8.17
N ARG A 326 23.37 10.88 7.89
CA ARG A 326 24.41 11.76 8.43
C ARG A 326 24.16 13.23 8.09
N ASP A 327 23.73 13.50 6.85
CA ASP A 327 23.42 14.85 6.40
C ASP A 327 22.14 15.42 7.02
N CYS A 328 21.20 14.57 7.45
CA CYS A 328 19.91 15.01 7.97
C CYS A 328 19.84 15.07 9.50
N LEU A 329 20.56 14.18 10.20
CA LEU A 329 20.52 14.09 11.66
C LEU A 329 20.98 15.41 12.31
N GLY A 330 20.23 15.86 13.31
CA GLY A 330 20.49 17.11 14.02
C GLY A 330 20.06 18.38 13.27
N ARG A 331 19.53 18.27 12.05
CA ARG A 331 19.02 19.42 11.28
C ARG A 331 17.51 19.54 11.38
N SER A 332 17.03 20.78 11.38
CA SER A 332 15.61 21.08 11.19
C SER A 332 15.34 21.30 9.71
N PHE A 333 14.29 20.67 9.19
CA PHE A 333 13.86 20.82 7.80
C PHE A 333 12.49 21.48 7.74
N THR A 334 12.20 22.11 6.60
CA THR A 334 10.83 22.52 6.31
C THR A 334 9.99 21.25 6.09
N PRO A 335 8.86 21.11 6.79
CA PRO A 335 8.01 19.93 6.63
C PRO A 335 7.52 19.78 5.19
N GLN A 336 7.56 18.55 4.67
CA GLN A 336 7.11 18.20 3.31
C GLN A 336 5.65 18.60 3.04
N PRO A 337 5.22 18.77 1.77
CA PRO A 337 3.84 19.06 1.43
C PRO A 337 2.88 18.03 2.04
N ILE A 338 1.71 18.50 2.47
CA ILE A 338 0.71 17.62 3.09
C ILE A 338 0.28 16.57 2.04
N PRO A 339 0.41 15.27 2.34
CA PRO A 339 -0.01 14.21 1.43
C PRO A 339 -1.52 14.28 1.11
N PRO A 340 -1.99 13.61 0.05
CA PRO A 340 -3.40 13.60 -0.29
C PRO A 340 -4.27 13.11 0.87
N SER A 341 -5.28 13.88 1.26
CA SER A 341 -6.23 13.54 2.33
C SER A 341 -7.66 13.42 1.82
N TRP A 342 -8.54 12.84 2.63
CA TRP A 342 -9.97 12.74 2.30
C TRP A 342 -10.58 14.11 2.01
N ALA A 343 -10.20 15.16 2.75
CA ALA A 343 -10.67 16.52 2.49
C ALA A 343 -10.37 16.99 1.06
N ARG A 344 -9.22 16.60 0.50
CA ARG A 344 -8.81 16.97 -0.87
C ARG A 344 -9.39 16.04 -1.94
N LEU A 345 -9.46 14.74 -1.68
CA LEU A 345 -9.80 13.73 -2.69
C LEU A 345 -11.28 13.31 -2.67
N LYS A 346 -12.08 13.73 -1.69
CA LYS A 346 -13.50 13.35 -1.59
C LYS A 346 -14.29 13.67 -2.86
N ALA A 347 -14.04 14.81 -3.51
CA ALA A 347 -14.72 15.17 -4.76
C ALA A 347 -14.35 14.22 -5.92
N ASP A 348 -13.10 13.78 -6.00
CA ASP A 348 -12.65 12.86 -7.04
C ASP A 348 -13.22 11.46 -6.85
N TYR A 349 -13.27 10.97 -5.61
CA TYR A 349 -13.96 9.71 -5.26
C TYR A 349 -15.45 9.78 -5.61
N ARG A 350 -16.13 10.88 -5.26
CA ARG A 350 -17.55 11.09 -5.60
C ARG A 350 -17.79 11.01 -7.10
N ARG A 351 -16.95 11.69 -7.89
CA ARG A 351 -17.06 11.73 -9.35
C ARG A 351 -17.01 10.34 -9.97
N VAL A 352 -16.21 9.42 -9.41
CA VAL A 352 -16.16 8.03 -9.89
C VAL A 352 -17.45 7.28 -9.56
N MET A 353 -17.98 7.42 -8.33
CA MET A 353 -19.26 6.80 -7.95
C MET A 353 -20.42 7.32 -8.82
N GLU A 354 -20.50 8.64 -9.03
CA GLU A 354 -21.53 9.28 -9.84
C GLU A 354 -21.45 8.86 -11.31
N ARG A 355 -20.23 8.79 -11.87
CA ARG A 355 -20.01 8.30 -13.24
C ARG A 355 -20.61 6.91 -13.48
N LEU A 356 -20.55 6.03 -12.49
CA LEU A 356 -21.00 4.65 -12.62
C LEU A 356 -22.50 4.45 -12.37
N THR A 357 -23.15 5.42 -11.71
CA THR A 357 -24.54 5.29 -11.23
C THR A 357 -25.51 6.24 -11.92
N GLN A 358 -25.00 7.27 -12.60
CA GLN A 358 -25.79 8.25 -13.37
C GLN A 358 -25.62 8.09 -14.89
N GLY A 359 -25.01 6.98 -15.32
CA GLY A 359 -24.73 6.66 -16.72
C GLY A 359 -25.93 6.16 -17.50
#